data_AF-A0A9D8BMN0-F1
#
_entry.id   AF-A0A9D8BMN0-F1
#
_cell.length_a   1.000
_cell.length_b   1.000
_cell.length_c   1.000
_cell.angle_alpha   90.00
_cell.angle_beta   90.00
_cell.angle_gamma   90.00
#
_symmetry.space_group_name_H-M   'P 1'
#
loop_
_entity.id
_entity.type
_entity.pdbx_description
1 polymer ?
#
loop_
_entity_poly.entity_id
_entity_poly.type
_entity_poly.pdbx_seq_one_letter_code
_entity_poly.pdbx_strand_id
1 'polypeptide(L)'
;MSKSLTVAYFTMEIGLDARMPTYAGGLGMLAADLMCACADRGANAACITPRWRHGYMQQKIQQDGTQEYRDTDWRPEEFLTKLPQTVTVMIQGRQVHIGCWMYEVTGRSGAKVPVYFLDTDLPENDQHDRHITNHLYGGDGFMRLRQELVLGIGGVRMLRALGYDDVGTFHMNEGHAAFLTLELLRERDWKDEDVRKSCAFTMH
;
A
#
# COMPACT_ATOMS: atom_id res chain seq x y z
N MET A 1 -15.79 5.16 18.96
CA MET A 1 -16.36 5.85 17.79
C MET A 1 -15.58 5.36 16.58
N SER A 2 -16.26 4.92 15.52
CA SER A 2 -15.59 4.51 14.28
C SER A 2 -14.83 5.70 13.69
N LYS A 3 -13.62 5.49 13.19
CA LYS A 3 -12.85 6.53 12.51
C LYS A 3 -13.44 6.73 11.12
N SER A 4 -13.61 7.98 10.70
CA SER A 4 -13.98 8.28 9.32
C SER A 4 -12.75 8.69 8.51
N LEU A 5 -12.81 8.51 7.19
CA LEU A 5 -11.89 9.08 6.21
C LEU A 5 -12.70 9.73 5.10
N THR A 6 -12.30 10.92 4.68
CA THR A 6 -12.81 11.50 3.44
C THR A 6 -12.30 10.70 2.24
N VAL A 7 -11.00 10.36 2.24
CA VAL A 7 -10.36 9.60 1.16
C VAL A 7 -9.39 8.56 1.72
N ALA A 8 -9.47 7.34 1.19
CA ALA A 8 -8.43 6.33 1.31
C ALA A 8 -7.74 6.17 -0.05
N TYR A 9 -6.47 6.52 -0.13
CA TYR A 9 -5.67 6.51 -1.36
C TYR A 9 -4.84 5.24 -1.46
N PHE A 10 -5.02 4.46 -2.51
CA PHE A 10 -4.34 3.18 -2.72
C PHE A 10 -3.33 3.31 -3.85
N THR A 11 -2.08 2.94 -3.58
CA THR A 11 -0.97 3.02 -4.54
C THR A 11 0.03 1.89 -4.32
N MET A 12 0.67 1.44 -5.40
CA MET A 12 1.78 0.47 -5.32
C MET A 12 3.07 1.11 -4.81
N GLU A 13 3.21 2.42 -4.98
CA GLU A 13 4.41 3.14 -4.60
C GLU A 13 4.14 4.49 -3.94
N ILE A 14 5.05 4.88 -3.05
CA ILE A 14 5.10 6.19 -2.40
C ILE A 14 6.55 6.56 -2.01
N GLY A 15 6.98 7.77 -2.36
CA GLY A 15 8.34 8.27 -2.11
C GLY A 15 8.43 9.22 -0.92
N LEU A 16 8.41 8.69 0.31
CA LEU A 16 8.39 9.51 1.55
C LEU A 16 9.78 9.94 2.04
N ASP A 17 10.77 9.05 1.95
CA ASP A 17 12.16 9.29 2.33
C ASP A 17 13.05 8.56 1.31
N ALA A 18 14.16 9.18 0.91
CA ALA A 18 15.08 8.61 -0.08
C ALA A 18 15.70 7.27 0.35
N ARG A 19 15.69 6.96 1.66
CA ARG A 19 16.19 5.70 2.23
C ARG A 19 15.11 4.62 2.32
N MET A 20 13.85 4.97 2.10
CA MET A 20 12.75 4.02 2.03
C MET A 20 12.57 3.55 0.58
N PRO A 21 12.82 2.28 0.27
CA PRO A 21 12.75 1.77 -1.09
C PRO A 21 11.30 1.42 -1.46
N THR A 22 10.40 2.39 -1.32
CA THR A 22 8.94 2.21 -1.49
C THR A 22 8.39 2.83 -2.77
N TYR A 23 9.27 3.23 -3.70
CA TYR A 23 8.89 3.79 -4.99
C TYR A 23 9.92 3.53 -6.10
N ALA A 24 9.47 3.59 -7.35
CA ALA A 24 10.31 3.45 -8.54
C ALA A 24 10.40 4.75 -9.35
N GLY A 25 9.38 5.62 -9.32
CA GLY A 25 9.38 6.81 -10.16
C GLY A 25 8.34 7.87 -9.80
N GLY A 26 7.79 8.51 -10.83
CA GLY A 26 6.93 9.69 -10.70
C GLY A 26 5.59 9.41 -9.99
N LEU A 27 5.04 8.19 -10.09
CA LEU A 27 3.80 7.82 -9.40
C LEU A 27 3.97 7.89 -7.88
N GLY A 28 5.10 7.38 -7.37
CA GLY A 28 5.39 7.37 -5.94
C GLY A 28 5.70 8.77 -5.41
N MET A 29 6.36 9.62 -6.20
CA MET A 29 6.55 11.02 -5.85
C MET A 29 5.21 11.77 -5.81
N LEU A 30 4.35 11.56 -6.80
CA LEU A 30 3.00 12.14 -6.82
C LEU A 30 2.17 11.71 -5.59
N ALA A 31 2.23 10.42 -5.23
CA ALA A 31 1.54 9.91 -4.05
C ALA A 31 2.05 10.56 -2.75
N ALA A 32 3.36 10.77 -2.63
CA ALA A 32 3.96 11.44 -1.48
C ALA A 32 3.57 12.93 -1.41
N ASP A 33 3.64 13.64 -2.54
CA ASP A 33 3.23 15.04 -2.64
C ASP A 33 1.74 15.22 -2.30
N LEU A 34 0.90 14.27 -2.74
CA LEU A 34 -0.52 14.27 -2.40
C LEU A 34 -0.74 14.10 -0.89
N MET A 35 -0.02 13.19 -0.23
CA MET A 35 -0.13 13.02 1.22
C MET A 35 0.38 14.24 1.98
N CYS A 36 1.47 14.87 1.52
CA CYS A 36 1.96 16.14 2.05
C CYS A 36 0.92 17.26 1.90
N ALA A 37 0.30 17.38 0.72
CA ALA A 37 -0.76 18.36 0.48
C ALA A 37 -2.01 18.11 1.36
N CYS A 38 -2.41 16.85 1.52
CA CYS A 38 -3.48 16.46 2.45
C CYS A 38 -3.13 16.87 3.89
N ALA A 39 -1.91 16.59 4.34
CA ALA A 39 -1.46 16.94 5.69
C ALA A 39 -1.39 18.46 5.89
N ASP A 40 -0.87 19.21 4.92
CA ASP A 40 -0.84 20.68 4.96
C ASP A 40 -2.24 21.30 5.05
N ARG A 41 -3.24 20.65 4.45
CA ARG A 41 -4.65 21.07 4.48
C ARG A 41 -5.44 20.49 5.66
N GLY A 42 -4.84 19.64 6.48
CA GLY A 42 -5.55 18.91 7.55
C GLY A 42 -6.67 18.02 7.02
N ALA A 43 -6.53 17.50 5.80
CA ALA A 43 -7.50 16.59 5.21
C ALA A 43 -7.52 15.26 5.96
N ASN A 44 -8.72 14.75 6.19
CA ASN A 44 -8.92 13.44 6.81
C ASN A 44 -8.73 12.33 5.76
N ALA A 45 -7.47 12.04 5.44
CA ALA A 45 -7.08 11.07 4.43
C ALA A 45 -6.15 10.00 5.03
N ALA A 46 -6.04 8.87 4.34
CA ALA A 46 -5.01 7.86 4.61
C ALA A 46 -4.49 7.28 3.29
N CYS A 47 -3.23 6.86 3.26
CA CYS A 47 -2.66 6.13 2.12
C CYS A 47 -2.44 4.66 2.50
N ILE A 48 -2.66 3.76 1.55
CA ILE A 48 -2.46 2.33 1.68
C ILE A 48 -1.52 1.89 0.55
N THR A 49 -0.44 1.21 0.93
CA THR A 49 0.58 0.74 -0.01
C THR A 49 1.27 -0.51 0.54
N PRO A 50 1.92 -1.35 -0.27
CA PRO A 50 2.71 -2.46 0.26
C PRO A 50 4.04 -2.01 0.88
N ARG A 51 4.51 -2.73 1.91
CA ARG A 51 5.85 -2.58 2.48
C ARG A 51 6.84 -3.42 1.66
N TRP A 52 7.55 -2.79 0.73
CA TRP A 52 8.55 -3.49 -0.07
C TRP A 52 9.82 -3.80 0.74
N ARG A 53 10.24 -5.07 0.76
CA ARG A 53 11.47 -5.50 1.46
C ARG A 53 12.74 -4.97 0.79
N HIS A 54 12.80 -5.05 -0.53
CA HIS A 54 13.99 -4.70 -1.32
C HIS A 54 13.76 -3.53 -2.28
N GLY A 55 12.50 -3.10 -2.40
CA GLY A 55 12.04 -2.04 -3.30
C GLY A 55 12.03 -2.43 -4.76
N TYR A 56 12.23 -1.44 -5.63
CA TYR A 56 12.29 -1.66 -7.08
C TYR A 56 13.67 -2.14 -7.52
N MET A 57 14.70 -1.32 -7.31
CA MET A 57 16.08 -1.65 -7.60
C MET A 57 17.05 -0.65 -6.96
N GLN A 58 18.21 -1.12 -6.52
CA GLN A 58 19.38 -0.27 -6.31
C GLN A 58 20.33 -0.45 -7.50
N GLN A 59 20.50 0.61 -8.29
CA GLN A 59 21.38 0.60 -9.46
C GLN A 59 22.85 0.71 -9.04
N LYS A 60 23.69 -0.19 -9.55
CA LYS A 60 25.14 -0.07 -9.48
C LYS A 60 25.71 -0.09 -10.89
N ILE A 61 26.47 0.94 -11.24
CA ILE A 61 27.21 1.01 -12.50
C ILE A 61 28.62 0.47 -12.27
N GLN A 62 29.01 -0.54 -13.03
CA GLN A 62 30.33 -1.15 -12.98
C GLN A 62 31.35 -0.34 -13.78
N GLN A 63 32.64 -0.63 -13.59
CA GLN A 63 33.72 0.11 -14.26
C GLN A 63 33.67 -0.02 -15.80
N ASP A 64 33.10 -1.10 -16.32
CA ASP A 64 32.89 -1.35 -17.74
C ASP A 64 31.61 -0.69 -18.30
N GLY A 65 30.89 0.07 -17.48
CA GLY A 65 29.64 0.73 -17.82
C GLY A 65 28.41 -0.18 -17.78
N THR A 66 28.56 -1.45 -17.42
CA THR A 66 27.41 -2.36 -17.25
C THR A 66 26.63 -2.04 -15.97
N GLN A 67 25.34 -2.37 -16.00
CA GLN A 67 24.43 -2.14 -14.88
C GLN A 67 24.17 -3.44 -14.13
N GLU A 68 24.38 -3.40 -12.81
CA GLU A 68 24.01 -4.44 -11.87
C GLU A 68 22.91 -3.93 -10.95
N TYR A 69 22.00 -4.83 -10.57
CA TYR A 69 20.94 -4.55 -9.61
C TYR A 69 21.27 -5.19 -8.28
N ARG A 70 21.04 -4.45 -7.21
CA ARG A 70 21.16 -4.94 -5.84
C ARG A 70 19.86 -4.73 -5.09
N ASP A 71 19.60 -5.65 -4.18
CA ASP A 71 18.55 -5.47 -3.20
C ASP A 71 18.92 -4.31 -2.28
N THR A 72 17.93 -3.48 -1.98
CA THR A 72 18.11 -2.44 -0.95
C THR A 72 18.00 -3.11 0.41
N ASP A 73 19.03 -2.94 1.24
CA ASP A 73 18.96 -3.28 2.65
C ASP A 73 18.50 -2.05 3.43
N TRP A 74 17.35 -2.16 4.09
CA TRP A 74 16.80 -1.11 4.94
C TRP A 74 16.05 -1.73 6.11
N ARG A 75 15.93 -0.97 7.19
CA ARG A 75 15.26 -1.39 8.42
C ARG A 75 13.96 -0.62 8.58
N PRO A 76 12.80 -1.23 8.27
CA PRO A 76 11.51 -0.57 8.38
C PRO A 76 11.29 0.11 9.73
N GLU A 77 11.75 -0.48 10.82
CA GLU A 77 11.66 0.05 12.19
C GLU A 77 12.36 1.39 12.42
N GLU A 78 13.29 1.80 11.54
CA GLU A 78 13.93 3.12 11.61
C GLU A 78 13.01 4.25 11.09
N PHE A 79 11.99 3.91 10.31
CA PHE A 79 11.10 4.86 9.63
C PHE A 79 9.63 4.67 9.99
N LEU A 80 9.24 3.43 10.26
CA LEU A 80 7.85 2.98 10.38
C LEU A 80 7.57 2.44 11.77
N THR A 81 6.38 2.71 12.26
CA THR A 81 5.85 2.10 13.48
C THR A 81 5.07 0.84 13.13
N LYS A 82 5.44 -0.32 13.68
CA LYS A 82 4.68 -1.56 13.51
C LYS A 82 3.37 -1.48 14.29
N LEU A 83 2.27 -1.84 13.64
CA LEU A 83 0.94 -1.89 14.25
C LEU A 83 0.54 -3.34 14.58
N PRO A 84 -0.30 -3.57 15.61
CA PRO A 84 -0.72 -4.91 16.00
C PRO A 84 -1.77 -5.53 15.07
N GLN A 85 -2.38 -4.74 14.19
CA GLN A 85 -3.45 -5.20 13.30
C GLN A 85 -2.90 -6.17 12.25
N THR A 86 -3.61 -7.28 12.11
CA THR A 86 -3.38 -8.29 11.08
C THR A 86 -4.69 -8.63 10.40
N VAL A 87 -4.67 -8.81 9.09
CA VAL A 87 -5.82 -9.30 8.32
C VAL A 87 -5.39 -10.48 7.46
N THR A 88 -6.35 -11.15 6.83
CA THR A 88 -6.04 -12.28 5.94
C THR A 88 -6.74 -12.16 4.60
N VAL A 89 -6.09 -12.63 3.54
CA VAL A 89 -6.63 -12.74 2.18
C VAL A 89 -6.46 -14.18 1.71
N MET A 90 -7.48 -14.74 1.06
CA MET A 90 -7.41 -16.09 0.49
C MET A 90 -6.73 -16.03 -0.88
N ILE A 91 -5.55 -16.65 -1.02
CA ILE A 91 -4.78 -16.70 -2.27
C ILE A 91 -4.50 -18.15 -2.60
N GLN A 92 -5.04 -18.64 -3.71
CA GLN A 92 -4.85 -20.03 -4.18
C GLN A 92 -5.17 -21.09 -3.11
N GLY A 93 -6.25 -20.88 -2.35
CA GLY A 93 -6.68 -21.78 -1.28
C GLY A 93 -5.87 -21.69 0.01
N ARG A 94 -4.88 -20.78 0.10
CA ARG A 94 -4.11 -20.50 1.32
C ARG A 94 -4.54 -19.19 1.94
N GLN A 95 -4.55 -19.14 3.26
CA GLN A 95 -4.81 -17.93 4.02
C GLN A 95 -3.50 -17.17 4.19
N VAL A 96 -3.36 -16.05 3.48
CA VAL A 96 -2.19 -15.18 3.57
C VAL A 96 -2.47 -14.08 4.60
N HIS A 97 -1.67 -14.06 5.66
CA HIS A 97 -1.67 -13.04 6.70
C HIS A 97 -0.98 -11.76 6.21
N ILE A 98 -1.55 -10.62 6.57
CA ILE A 98 -1.04 -9.30 6.18
C ILE A 98 -0.97 -8.45 7.46
N GLY A 99 0.25 -8.03 7.80
CA GLY A 99 0.53 -7.11 8.88
C GLY A 99 0.51 -5.66 8.40
N CYS A 100 0.65 -4.72 9.34
CA CYS A 100 0.59 -3.30 9.04
C CYS A 100 1.74 -2.55 9.73
N TRP A 101 2.32 -1.62 8.99
CA TRP A 101 3.22 -0.60 9.50
C TRP A 101 2.67 0.78 9.17
N MET A 102 3.10 1.80 9.91
CA MET A 102 2.59 3.16 9.75
C MET A 102 3.72 4.18 9.67
N TYR A 103 3.58 5.13 8.74
CA TYR A 103 4.30 6.39 8.71
C TYR A 103 3.32 7.55 8.85
N GLU A 104 3.65 8.60 9.60
CA GLU A 104 2.81 9.80 9.70
C GLU A 104 3.42 10.96 8.91
N VAL A 105 2.78 11.32 7.79
CA VAL A 105 3.13 12.54 7.08
C VAL A 105 2.60 13.73 7.88
N THR A 106 3.50 14.61 8.32
CA THR A 106 3.14 15.78 9.13
C THR A 106 3.21 17.04 8.26
N GLY A 107 2.08 17.73 8.12
CA GLY A 107 1.99 19.00 7.41
C GLY A 107 2.49 20.18 8.25
N ARG A 108 2.59 21.35 7.63
CA ARG A 108 3.10 22.59 8.24
C ARG A 108 2.31 23.04 9.47
N SER A 109 1.01 22.73 9.52
CA SER A 109 0.13 23.04 10.64
C SER A 109 0.22 22.05 11.80
N GLY A 110 1.01 20.98 11.66
CA GLY A 110 1.07 19.85 12.60
C GLY A 110 -0.02 18.81 12.39
N ALA A 111 -0.94 19.01 11.44
CA ALA A 111 -1.89 17.99 11.05
C ALA A 111 -1.17 16.79 10.40
N LYS A 112 -1.73 15.60 10.59
CA LYS A 112 -1.08 14.34 10.23
C LYS A 112 -1.96 13.51 9.31
N VAL A 113 -1.34 12.87 8.34
CA VAL A 113 -1.97 11.90 7.44
C VAL A 113 -1.20 10.58 7.54
N PRO A 114 -1.86 9.48 7.97
CA PRO A 114 -1.21 8.18 8.06
C PRO A 114 -1.03 7.53 6.69
N VAL A 115 0.13 6.92 6.49
CA VAL A 115 0.44 6.01 5.40
C VAL A 115 0.62 4.62 6.00
N TYR A 116 -0.24 3.69 5.60
CA TYR A 116 -0.24 2.31 6.06
C TYR A 116 0.45 1.40 5.03
N PHE A 117 1.44 0.66 5.50
CA PHE A 117 2.25 -0.25 4.70
C PHE A 117 1.87 -1.70 5.01
N LEU A 118 1.37 -2.42 4.01
CA LEU A 118 0.92 -3.81 4.10
C LEU A 118 2.10 -4.77 3.96
N ASP A 119 2.22 -5.75 4.86
CA ASP A 119 3.37 -6.63 4.94
C ASP A 119 2.98 -8.09 4.98
N THR A 120 3.43 -8.89 4.01
CA THR A 120 3.23 -10.35 4.03
C THR A 120 4.42 -11.12 4.59
N ASP A 121 5.53 -10.45 4.94
CA ASP A 121 6.72 -11.07 5.52
C ASP A 121 6.51 -11.40 7.00
N LEU A 122 5.58 -12.31 7.24
CA LEU A 122 5.12 -12.76 8.54
C LEU A 122 5.44 -14.25 8.73
N PRO A 123 5.83 -14.69 9.93
CA PRO A 123 6.13 -16.10 10.21
C PRO A 123 4.92 -17.03 10.04
N GLU A 124 3.70 -16.50 10.10
CA GLU A 124 2.45 -17.23 9.85
C GLU A 124 2.27 -17.63 8.37
N ASN A 125 2.98 -16.97 7.46
CA ASN A 125 2.88 -17.24 6.03
C ASN A 125 3.95 -18.22 5.56
N ASP A 126 3.57 -19.04 4.58
CA ASP A 126 4.51 -19.84 3.80
C ASP A 126 5.57 -18.94 3.15
N GLN A 127 6.79 -19.46 2.98
CA GLN A 127 7.92 -18.71 2.42
C GLN A 127 7.58 -18.02 1.09
N HIS A 128 6.82 -18.71 0.23
CA HIS A 128 6.38 -18.19 -1.05
C HIS A 128 5.45 -16.97 -0.89
N ASP A 129 4.55 -16.97 0.10
CA ASP A 129 3.57 -15.88 0.30
C ASP A 129 4.21 -14.69 1.05
N ARG A 130 5.26 -14.96 1.86
CA ARG A 130 6.13 -13.90 2.40
C ARG A 130 6.81 -13.07 1.31
N HIS A 131 7.10 -13.68 0.17
CA HIS A 131 7.75 -12.99 -0.95
C HIS A 131 6.82 -12.05 -1.74
N ILE A 132 5.52 -12.01 -1.45
CA ILE A 132 4.57 -11.13 -2.16
C ILE A 132 5.02 -9.66 -2.02
N THR A 133 5.45 -9.23 -0.84
CA THR A 133 5.93 -7.86 -0.61
C THR A 133 7.45 -7.71 -0.67
N ASN A 134 8.17 -8.56 -1.42
CA ASN A 134 9.62 -8.45 -1.55
C ASN A 134 10.05 -7.30 -2.46
N HIS A 135 9.62 -7.32 -3.72
CA HIS A 135 10.07 -6.39 -4.76
C HIS A 135 8.88 -5.67 -5.39
N LEU A 136 8.99 -4.34 -5.47
CA LEU A 136 8.06 -3.50 -6.22
C LEU A 136 8.20 -3.85 -7.70
N TYR A 137 7.08 -4.18 -8.37
CA TYR A 137 7.06 -4.59 -9.78
C TYR A 137 7.95 -5.79 -10.13
N GLY A 138 8.31 -6.60 -9.13
CA GLY A 138 9.07 -7.83 -9.32
C GLY A 138 8.19 -9.06 -9.56
N GLY A 139 8.84 -10.16 -9.96
CA GLY A 139 8.20 -11.45 -10.17
C GLY A 139 7.49 -11.58 -11.53
N ASP A 140 6.68 -12.62 -11.66
CA ASP A 140 5.89 -12.91 -12.85
C ASP A 140 4.46 -12.34 -12.73
N GLY A 141 3.63 -12.58 -13.74
CA GLY A 141 2.23 -12.13 -13.73
C GLY A 141 1.42 -12.68 -12.56
N PHE A 142 1.74 -13.89 -12.08
CA PHE A 142 1.08 -14.48 -10.91
C PHE A 142 1.49 -13.77 -9.62
N MET A 143 2.77 -13.44 -9.45
CA MET A 143 3.24 -12.64 -8.32
C MET A 143 2.59 -11.26 -8.31
N ARG A 144 2.53 -10.60 -9.47
CA ARG A 144 1.88 -9.30 -9.60
C ARG A 144 0.40 -9.36 -9.20
N LEU A 145 -0.33 -10.39 -9.65
CA LEU A 145 -1.72 -10.60 -9.24
C LEU A 145 -1.86 -10.75 -7.72
N ARG A 146 -0.95 -11.48 -7.06
CA ARG A 146 -0.94 -11.63 -5.60
C ARG A 146 -0.67 -10.31 -4.89
N GLN A 147 0.25 -9.49 -5.41
CA GLN A 147 0.52 -8.16 -4.89
C GLN A 147 -0.72 -7.26 -4.99
N GLU A 148 -1.41 -7.28 -6.12
CA GLU A 148 -2.62 -6.49 -6.36
C GLU A 148 -3.79 -6.97 -5.48
N LEU A 149 -3.90 -8.28 -5.19
CA LEU A 149 -4.85 -8.82 -4.19
C LEU A 149 -4.54 -8.35 -2.77
N VAL A 150 -3.25 -8.35 -2.38
CA VAL A 150 -2.81 -7.85 -1.07
C VAL A 150 -3.10 -6.36 -0.94
N LEU A 151 -2.79 -5.55 -1.95
CA LEU A 151 -3.09 -4.11 -1.95
C LEU A 151 -4.61 -3.85 -1.93
N GLY A 152 -5.36 -4.45 -2.85
CA GLY A 152 -6.78 -4.19 -3.01
C GLY A 152 -7.63 -4.77 -1.87
N ILE A 153 -7.72 -6.10 -1.78
CA ILE A 153 -8.54 -6.77 -0.77
C ILE A 153 -7.93 -6.61 0.62
N GLY A 154 -6.63 -6.85 0.74
CA GLY A 154 -5.93 -6.75 2.02
C GLY A 154 -5.94 -5.32 2.57
N GLY A 155 -5.81 -4.31 1.70
CA GLY A 155 -5.86 -2.92 2.11
C GLY A 155 -7.23 -2.47 2.62
N VAL A 156 -8.34 -2.86 1.97
CA VAL A 156 -9.70 -2.58 2.48
C VAL A 156 -9.92 -3.25 3.83
N ARG A 157 -9.57 -4.53 3.97
CA ARG A 157 -9.68 -5.25 5.25
C ARG A 157 -8.83 -4.59 6.34
N MET A 158 -7.63 -4.14 5.99
CA MET A 158 -6.74 -3.46 6.93
C MET A 158 -7.36 -2.14 7.42
N LEU A 159 -7.99 -1.36 6.54
CA LEU A 159 -8.74 -0.17 6.95
C LEU A 159 -9.82 -0.50 7.99
N ARG A 160 -10.60 -1.57 7.77
CA ARG A 160 -11.59 -2.03 8.77
C ARG A 160 -10.93 -2.42 10.08
N ALA A 161 -9.84 -3.19 10.04
CA ALA A 161 -9.09 -3.59 11.24
C ALA A 161 -8.50 -2.40 12.02
N LEU A 162 -8.16 -1.30 11.32
CA LEU A 162 -7.70 -0.04 11.90
C LEU A 162 -8.84 0.84 12.43
N GLY A 163 -10.10 0.40 12.27
CA GLY A 163 -11.31 1.06 12.74
C GLY A 163 -11.89 2.10 11.79
N TYR A 164 -11.48 2.09 10.50
CA TYR A 164 -12.04 2.95 9.47
C TYR A 164 -13.22 2.27 8.79
N ASP A 165 -14.41 2.35 9.40
CA ASP A 165 -15.63 1.78 8.80
C ASP A 165 -16.31 2.78 7.85
N ASP A 166 -16.11 4.08 8.06
CA ASP A 166 -16.69 5.16 7.27
C ASP A 166 -15.63 5.78 6.34
N VAL A 167 -15.60 5.36 5.08
CA VAL A 167 -14.67 5.88 4.07
C VAL A 167 -15.47 6.45 2.90
N GLY A 168 -15.37 7.76 2.67
CA GLY A 168 -16.11 8.46 1.63
C GLY A 168 -15.68 8.05 0.22
N THR A 169 -14.38 8.05 -0.06
CA THR A 169 -13.83 7.69 -1.38
C THR A 169 -12.62 6.78 -1.26
N PHE A 170 -12.64 5.69 -2.03
CA PHE A 170 -11.50 4.81 -2.29
C PHE A 170 -10.87 5.26 -3.61
N HIS A 171 -9.70 5.89 -3.53
CA HIS A 171 -8.99 6.39 -4.70
C HIS A 171 -7.93 5.38 -5.13
N MET A 172 -8.03 4.90 -6.36
CA MET A 172 -7.09 3.96 -6.97
C MET A 172 -6.09 4.72 -7.85
N ASN A 173 -4.82 4.66 -7.47
CA ASN A 173 -3.72 5.10 -8.31
C ASN A 173 -3.35 3.94 -9.25
N GLU A 174 -3.73 4.05 -10.52
CA GLU A 174 -3.65 2.99 -11.51
C GLU A 174 -4.48 1.73 -11.21
N GLY A 175 -4.45 0.78 -12.16
CA GLY A 175 -5.18 -0.49 -12.09
C GLY A 175 -4.76 -1.44 -10.95
N HIS A 176 -3.65 -1.16 -10.26
CA HIS A 176 -3.07 -2.08 -9.27
C HIS A 176 -3.96 -2.35 -8.06
N ALA A 177 -4.80 -1.38 -7.69
CA ALA A 177 -5.69 -1.51 -6.54
C ALA A 177 -7.10 -1.96 -6.94
N ALA A 178 -7.34 -2.35 -8.20
CA ALA A 178 -8.67 -2.67 -8.72
C ALA A 178 -9.41 -3.75 -7.93
N PHE A 179 -8.69 -4.69 -7.32
CA PHE A 179 -9.28 -5.74 -6.47
C PHE A 179 -9.99 -5.19 -5.21
N LEU A 180 -9.73 -3.94 -4.81
CA LEU A 180 -10.50 -3.30 -3.74
C LEU A 180 -11.99 -3.25 -4.08
N THR A 181 -12.35 -3.13 -5.36
CA THR A 181 -13.74 -3.07 -5.79
C THR A 181 -14.48 -4.37 -5.51
N LEU A 182 -13.80 -5.52 -5.60
CA LEU A 182 -14.39 -6.82 -5.28
C LEU A 182 -14.62 -6.97 -3.77
N GLU A 183 -13.71 -6.46 -2.95
CA GLU A 183 -13.90 -6.47 -1.50
C GLU A 183 -15.04 -5.52 -1.08
N LEU A 184 -15.15 -4.34 -1.71
CA LEU A 184 -16.28 -3.43 -1.47
C LEU A 184 -17.62 -4.02 -1.95
N LEU A 185 -17.64 -4.72 -3.09
CA LEU A 185 -18.84 -5.44 -3.54
C LEU A 185 -19.28 -6.47 -2.49
N ARG A 186 -18.33 -7.23 -1.94
CA ARG A 186 -18.59 -8.20 -0.86
C ARG A 186 -19.17 -7.53 0.39
N GLU A 187 -18.67 -6.35 0.78
CA GLU A 187 -19.16 -5.58 1.93
C GLU A 187 -20.55 -4.96 1.71
N ARG A 188 -20.96 -4.75 0.46
CA ARG A 188 -22.18 -4.02 0.09
C ARG A 188 -23.22 -4.87 -0.59
N ASP A 189 -23.29 -6.15 -0.21
CA ASP A 189 -24.25 -7.12 -0.75
C ASP A 189 -24.27 -7.15 -2.29
N TRP A 190 -23.10 -7.00 -2.92
CA TRP A 190 -22.90 -7.03 -4.38
C TRP A 190 -23.65 -5.93 -5.15
N LYS A 191 -23.96 -4.79 -4.50
CA LYS A 191 -24.57 -3.62 -5.13
C LYS A 191 -23.51 -2.73 -5.79
N ASP A 192 -23.34 -2.93 -7.10
CA ASP A 192 -22.35 -2.19 -7.89
C ASP A 192 -22.53 -0.67 -7.86
N GLU A 193 -23.77 -0.17 -7.82
CA GLU A 193 -24.05 1.27 -7.77
C GLU A 193 -23.44 1.96 -6.54
N ASP A 194 -23.44 1.26 -5.40
CA ASP A 194 -22.88 1.80 -4.16
C ASP A 194 -21.35 1.84 -4.28
N VAL A 195 -20.73 0.76 -4.75
CA VAL A 195 -19.27 0.67 -4.94
C VAL A 195 -18.78 1.74 -5.91
N ARG A 196 -19.44 1.88 -7.06
CA ARG A 196 -19.09 2.85 -8.10
C ARG A 196 -19.09 4.29 -7.58
N LYS A 197 -20.07 4.67 -6.76
CA LYS A 197 -20.15 6.03 -6.17
C LYS A 197 -19.03 6.34 -5.18
N SER A 198 -18.43 5.31 -4.58
CA SER A 198 -17.35 5.47 -3.60
C SER A 198 -15.95 5.28 -4.18
N CYS A 199 -15.81 5.03 -5.48
CA CYS A 199 -14.52 4.76 -6.10
C CYS A 199 -14.10 5.90 -7.03
N ALA A 200 -12.84 6.31 -6.93
CA ALA A 200 -12.19 7.19 -7.89
C ALA A 200 -10.99 6.45 -8.51
N PHE A 201 -10.78 6.62 -9.81
CA PHE A 201 -9.71 5.95 -10.55
C PHE A 201 -8.90 6.98 -11.33
N THR A 202 -7.58 6.92 -11.24
CA THR A 202 -6.66 7.74 -12.04
C THR A 202 -5.73 6.85 -12.85
N MET A 203 -5.55 7.22 -14.12
CA MET A 203 -4.64 6.59 -15.08
C MET A 203 -3.60 7.63 -15.51
N HIS A 204 -2.36 7.19 -15.69
CA HIS A 204 -1.17 8.02 -15.98
C HIS A 204 -0.53 7.66 -17.32
#